data_AF-A0A2T2U7G5-F1
#
_entry.id   AF-A0A2T2U7G5-F1
#
_cell.length_a   1.000
_cell.length_b   1.000
_cell.length_c   1.000
_cell.angle_alpha   90.00
_cell.angle_beta   90.00
_cell.angle_gamma   90.00
#
_symmetry.space_group_name_H-M   'P 1'
#
loop_
_entity.id
_entity.type
_entity.pdbx_description
1 polymer ?
#
loop_
_entity_poly.entity_id
_entity_poly.type
_entity_poly.pdbx_seq_one_letter_code
_entity_poly.pdbx_strand_id
1 'polypeptide(L)' 'MVTAIVLLNTERDTVNTVADALAGLDGVSEVHSVAGRVDLVAILRVPENDELA' A
#
# COMPACT_ATOMS: atom_id res chain seq x y z
N MET A 1 -16.70 -0.07 7.29
CA MET A 1 -15.85 0.01 6.09
C MET A 1 -14.99 1.26 6.19
N VAL A 2 -13.70 1.06 6.41
CA VAL A 2 -12.68 2.11 6.56
C VAL A 2 -11.78 2.06 5.32
N THR A 3 -11.41 3.23 4.80
CA THR A 3 -10.46 3.34 3.69
C THR A 3 -9.23 4.08 4.18
N ALA A 4 -8.05 3.48 4.02
CA ALA A 4 -6.78 4.10 4.32
C ALA A 4 -5.97 4.26 3.04
N ILE A 5 -5.31 5.41 2.91
CA ILE A 5 -4.39 5.70 1.81
C ILE A 5 -3.01 5.80 2.45
N VAL A 6 -2.17 4.83 2.15
CA VAL A 6 -0.84 4.70 2.74
C VAL A 6 0.18 5.11 1.68
N LEU A 7 1.03 6.08 2.05
CA LEU A 7 2.13 6.54 1.21
C LEU A 7 3.41 5.84 1.69
N LEU A 8 4.12 5.18 0.78
CA LEU A 8 5.31 4.42 1.13
C LEU A 8 6.54 4.95 0.40
N ASN A 9 7.63 5.03 1.14
CA ASN A 9 8.98 5.18 0.61
C ASN A 9 9.69 3.84 0.77
N THR A 10 10.30 3.38 -0.30
CA THR A 10 10.98 2.08 -0.38
C THR A 10 12.46 2.27 -0.61
N GLU A 11 13.25 1.25 -0.31
CA GLU A 11 14.66 1.28 -0.67
C GLU A 11 14.83 1.23 -2.20
N ARG A 12 15.94 1.78 -2.69
CA ARG A 12 16.25 1.81 -4.12
C ARG A 12 16.22 0.38 -4.70
N ASP A 13 15.64 0.22 -5.88
CA ASP A 13 15.49 -1.05 -6.59
C ASP A 13 14.59 -2.10 -5.89
N THR A 14 13.84 -1.72 -4.84
CA THR A 14 12.90 -2.63 -4.14
C THR A 14 11.43 -2.36 -4.45
N VAL A 15 11.12 -1.27 -5.18
CA VAL A 15 9.75 -0.79 -5.46
C VAL A 15 8.81 -1.90 -5.93
N ASN A 16 9.22 -2.66 -6.96
CA ASN A 16 8.36 -3.72 -7.53
C ASN A 16 8.14 -4.86 -6.55
N THR A 17 9.21 -5.33 -5.88
CA THR A 17 9.13 -6.40 -4.89
C THR A 17 8.20 -6.03 -3.73
N VAL A 18 8.28 -4.79 -3.26
CA VAL A 18 7.39 -4.28 -2.20
C VAL A 18 5.95 -4.18 -2.71
N ALA A 19 5.75 -3.67 -3.93
CA ALA A 19 4.42 -3.58 -4.53
C ALA A 19 3.74 -4.95 -4.67
N ASP A 20 4.47 -5.96 -5.16
CA ASP A 20 3.98 -7.32 -5.30
C ASP A 20 3.64 -7.94 -3.93
N ALA A 21 4.50 -7.71 -2.92
CA ALA A 21 4.22 -8.17 -1.56
C ALA A 21 2.97 -7.52 -0.98
N LEU A 22 2.77 -6.20 -1.17
CA LEU A 22 1.59 -5.47 -0.71
C LEU A 22 0.32 -5.92 -1.43
N ALA A 23 0.39 -6.20 -2.72
CA ALA A 23 -0.76 -6.67 -3.50
C ALA A 23 -1.27 -8.06 -3.04
N GLY A 24 -0.43 -8.84 -2.35
CA GLY A 24 -0.81 -10.12 -1.76
C GLY A 24 -1.37 -10.04 -0.34
N LEU A 25 -1.44 -8.85 0.27
CA LEU A 25 -1.95 -8.69 1.63
C LEU A 25 -3.47 -8.55 1.64
N ASP A 26 -4.12 -9.26 2.56
CA ASP A 26 -5.54 -9.08 2.84
C ASP A 26 -5.81 -7.65 3.31
N GLY A 27 -6.86 -7.04 2.75
CA GLY A 27 -7.22 -5.65 3.02
C GLY A 27 -6.57 -4.62 2.11
N VAL A 28 -5.55 -4.96 1.33
CA VAL A 28 -5.02 -4.10 0.26
C VAL A 28 -5.89 -4.26 -0.98
N SER A 29 -6.57 -3.19 -1.37
CA SER A 29 -7.43 -3.18 -2.57
C SER A 29 -6.64 -2.83 -3.82
N GLU A 30 -5.68 -1.91 -3.70
CA GLU A 30 -4.93 -1.38 -4.84
C GLU A 30 -3.53 -0.96 -4.39
N VAL A 31 -2.54 -1.17 -5.26
CA VAL A 31 -1.16 -0.69 -5.07
C VAL A 31 -0.70 -0.04 -6.37
N HIS A 32 -0.24 1.20 -6.29
CA HIS A 32 0.18 2.00 -7.44
C HIS A 32 1.60 2.51 -7.22
N SER A 33 2.47 2.34 -8.21
CA SER A 33 3.74 3.08 -8.27
C SER A 33 3.48 4.47 -8.80
N VAL A 34 4.05 5.47 -8.13
CA VAL A 34 3.82 6.88 -8.45
C VAL A 34 5.14 7.58 -8.74
N ALA A 35 5.15 8.44 -9.76
CA ALA A 35 6.25 9.36 -9.98
C ALA A 35 6.11 10.52 -8.99
N GLY A 36 7.03 10.66 -8.03
CA GLY A 36 6.94 11.75 -7.07
C GLY A 36 7.85 11.65 -5.85
N ARG A 37 7.34 12.17 -4.72
CA ARG A 37 8.03 12.24 -3.42
C ARG A 37 8.02 10.92 -2.65
N VAL A 38 7.17 10.00 -3.08
CA VAL A 38 6.94 8.69 -2.51
C VAL A 38 6.99 7.70 -3.67
N ASP A 39 7.32 6.44 -3.39
CA ASP A 39 7.54 5.46 -4.44
C ASP A 39 6.26 4.68 -4.77
N LEU A 40 5.47 4.41 -3.72
CA LEU A 40 4.23 3.63 -3.80
C LEU A 40 3.09 4.30 -3.02
N VAL A 41 1.87 4.07 -3.50
CA VAL A 41 0.62 4.37 -2.79
C VAL A 41 -0.20 3.09 -2.71
N ALA A 42 -0.59 2.69 -1.50
CA ALA A 42 -1.49 1.57 -1.26
C ALA A 42 -2.84 2.06 -0.75
N ILE A 43 -3.92 1.53 -1.32
CA ILE A 43 -5.29 1.79 -0.88
C ILE A 43 -5.79 0.55 -0.15
N LEU A 44 -6.01 0.69 1.16
CA LEU A 44 -6.53 -0.36 2.02
C LEU A 44 -8.02 -0.13 2.26
N ARG A 45 -8.80 -1.21 2.21
CA ARG A 45 -10.23 -1.22 2.51
C ARG A 45 -10.51 -2.35 3.48
N VAL A 46 -10.77 -1.99 4.72
CA VAL A 46 -11.06 -2.95 5.79
C VAL A 46 -12.45 -2.70 6.40
N PRO A 47 -13.08 -3.72 7.01
CA PRO A 47 -14.36 -3.56 7.71
C PRO A 47 -14.29 -2.54 8.85
N GLU A 48 -13.25 -2.64 9.70
CA GLU A 48 -13.11 -1.90 10.97
C GLU A 48 -11.72 -1.28 11.12
N ASN A 49 -11.60 -0.23 11.93
CA ASN A 49 -10.31 0.47 12.09
C ASN A 49 -9.24 -0.37 12.80
N ASP A 50 -9.66 -1.30 13.67
CA ASP A 50 -8.74 -2.19 14.39
C ASP A 50 -8.03 -3.18 13.47
N GLU A 51 -8.56 -3.41 12.25
CA GLU A 51 -7.92 -4.23 11.21
C GLU A 51 -6.83 -3.47 10.42
N LEU A 52 -6.66 -2.15 10.66
CA LEU A 52 -5.52 -1.38 10.13
C LEU A 52 -4.29 -1.41 11.07
N ALA A 53 -4.47 -1.83 12.33
CA ALA A 53 -3.46 -1.77 13.39
C ALA A 53 -2.59 -3.03 13.47
#